data_AF-Q22GF7-F1
#
_entry.id   AF-Q22GF7-F1
#
_cell.length_a   1.000
_cell.length_b   1.000
_cell.length_c   1.000
_cell.angle_alpha   90.00
_cell.angle_beta   90.00
_cell.angle_gamma   90.00
#
_symmetry.space_group_name_H-M   'P 1'
#
loop_
_entity.id
_entity.type
_entity.pdbx_description
1 polymer ?
#
loop_
_entity_poly.entity_id
_entity_poly.type
_entity_poly.pdbx_seq_one_letter_code
_entity_poly.pdbx_strand_id
1 'polypeptide(L)'
;MAASQKVVNGIAKGLQEYVNPTKLAPFKKAVRDQMMEIEGLQAFEQGLYHNKDYENMIKQLVESRKAFRNSRSKTERQSIAKQQYDEWSKYVEIRKSQLTEDFQIPKNFQSQMDQVWGFVKNRKESTIHSSKMLDFHYELMNQFKFSIPIEPRLLVQMIHPHFGYLSNYPGNFTQEDILEVYKCKLVASMERVLGQDLLANEIAAYTYWKIYDKQAQGSFDLKTFGEFMKTFRFNLDGTAENFKQEFKFALQLHPGELSNDLQESDQLVRFDFYRYLFLERNL
;
A
#
# COMPACT_ATOMS: atom_id res chain seq x y z
N MET A 1 7.86 21.34 -6.56
CA MET A 1 8.99 21.99 -5.87
C MET A 1 9.66 20.95 -5.00
N ALA A 2 10.99 20.83 -5.06
CA ALA A 2 11.72 19.91 -4.19
C ALA A 2 11.71 20.43 -2.73
N ALA A 3 11.68 19.53 -1.75
CA ALA A 3 11.78 19.91 -0.34
C ALA A 3 13.11 20.61 -0.06
N SER A 4 13.13 21.54 0.90
CA SER A 4 14.35 22.26 1.26
C SER A 4 15.41 21.32 1.85
N GLN A 5 16.69 21.64 1.71
CA GLN A 5 17.78 20.84 2.29
C GLN A 5 17.64 20.68 3.81
N LYS A 6 17.10 21.71 4.49
CA LYS A 6 16.80 21.66 5.93
C LYS A 6 15.80 20.55 6.25
N VAL A 7 14.72 20.46 5.49
CA VAL A 7 13.66 19.44 5.66
C VAL A 7 14.22 18.05 5.36
N VAL A 8 14.96 17.90 4.27
CA VAL A 8 15.61 16.64 3.89
C VAL A 8 16.54 16.12 5.00
N ASN A 9 17.44 16.98 5.49
CA ASN A 9 18.37 16.63 6.57
C ASN A 9 17.63 16.32 7.88
N GLY A 10 16.57 17.08 8.18
CA GLY A 10 15.72 16.87 9.34
C GLY A 10 15.05 15.50 9.35
N ILE A 11 14.39 15.13 8.25
CA ILE A 11 13.77 13.82 8.09
C ILE A 11 14.80 12.69 8.22
N ALA A 12 15.97 12.84 7.56
CA ALA A 12 17.02 11.83 7.62
C ALA A 12 17.49 11.60 9.06
N LYS A 13 17.72 12.68 9.83
CA LYS A 13 18.06 12.62 11.25
C LYS A 13 16.93 11.97 12.06
N GLY A 14 15.69 12.34 11.79
CA GLY A 14 14.51 11.75 12.42
C GLY A 14 14.41 10.24 12.27
N LEU A 15 14.62 9.74 11.04
CA LEU A 15 14.61 8.32 10.75
C LEU A 15 15.76 7.57 11.46
N GLN A 16 16.92 8.22 11.65
CA GLN A 16 18.04 7.65 12.41
C GLN A 16 17.76 7.60 13.91
N GLU A 17 17.09 8.61 14.46
CA GLU A 17 16.74 8.72 15.88
C GLU A 17 15.45 7.96 16.22
N TYR A 18 14.70 7.49 15.22
CA TYR A 18 13.46 6.75 15.41
C TYR A 18 13.75 5.39 16.05
N VAL A 19 13.32 5.26 17.30
CA VAL A 19 13.29 3.99 18.02
C VAL A 19 11.86 3.48 17.99
N ASN A 20 11.64 2.37 17.29
CA ASN A 20 10.33 1.75 17.28
C ASN A 20 9.96 1.33 18.72
N PRO A 21 8.84 1.82 19.28
CA PRO A 21 8.44 1.49 20.64
C PRO A 21 8.05 0.01 20.80
N THR A 22 7.71 -0.69 19.72
CA THR A 22 7.52 -2.15 19.73
C THR A 22 8.84 -2.90 19.51
N LYS A 23 9.14 -3.83 20.42
CA LYS A 23 10.23 -4.79 20.22
C LYS A 23 9.83 -5.76 19.09
N LEU A 24 10.51 -5.66 17.96
CA LEU A 24 10.32 -6.59 16.85
C LEU A 24 10.85 -7.97 17.26
N ALA A 25 9.97 -8.96 17.38
CA ALA A 25 10.39 -10.34 17.58
C ALA A 25 11.04 -10.87 16.30
N PRO A 26 12.09 -11.71 16.39
CA PRO A 26 12.79 -12.24 15.22
C PRO A 26 12.03 -13.37 14.51
N PHE A 27 10.76 -13.63 14.85
CA PHE A 27 10.00 -14.68 14.18
C PHE A 27 9.87 -14.31 12.71
N LYS A 28 10.44 -15.14 11.84
CA LYS A 28 10.37 -14.97 10.38
C LYS A 28 9.90 -16.28 9.81
N LYS A 29 8.67 -16.32 9.30
CA LYS A 29 8.20 -17.44 8.50
C LYS A 29 9.05 -17.50 7.23
N ALA A 30 9.43 -18.69 6.77
CA ALA A 30 10.25 -18.80 5.57
C ALA A 30 9.53 -18.16 4.37
N VAL A 31 10.27 -17.41 3.55
CA VAL A 31 9.72 -16.71 2.38
C VAL A 31 8.97 -17.68 1.46
N ARG A 32 9.50 -18.90 1.29
CA ARG A 32 8.85 -19.95 0.51
C ARG A 32 7.44 -20.27 1.03
N ASP A 33 7.28 -20.39 2.34
CA ASP A 33 5.99 -20.75 2.93
C ASP A 33 4.99 -19.60 2.77
N GLN A 34 5.43 -18.34 2.95
CA GLN A 34 4.61 -17.16 2.71
C GLN A 34 4.19 -17.06 1.23
N MET A 35 5.11 -17.33 0.29
CA MET A 35 4.78 -17.40 -1.14
C MET A 35 3.74 -18.50 -1.43
N MET A 36 3.86 -19.67 -0.81
CA MET A 36 2.86 -20.74 -0.94
C MET A 36 1.49 -20.32 -0.39
N GLU A 37 1.43 -19.54 0.69
CA GLU A 37 0.18 -18.96 1.18
C GLU A 37 -0.41 -17.98 0.19
N ILE A 38 0.36 -16.99 -0.27
CA ILE A 38 -0.07 -15.96 -1.24
C ILE A 38 -0.67 -16.58 -2.50
N GLU A 39 -0.05 -17.64 -3.01
CA GLU A 39 -0.47 -18.35 -4.21
C GLU A 39 -1.64 -19.33 -3.98
N GLY A 40 -2.07 -19.55 -2.73
CA GLY A 40 -3.14 -20.48 -2.44
C GLY A 40 -2.75 -21.96 -2.58
N LEU A 41 -1.46 -22.26 -2.39
CA LEU A 41 -0.89 -23.60 -2.58
C LEU A 41 -0.79 -24.42 -1.29
N GLN A 42 -1.08 -23.81 -0.14
CA GLN A 42 -1.24 -24.53 1.12
C GLN A 42 -2.61 -25.20 1.18
N ALA A 43 -2.71 -26.31 1.90
CA ALA A 43 -4.00 -26.95 2.12
C ALA A 43 -4.87 -26.07 3.04
N PHE A 44 -6.08 -25.73 2.56
CA PHE A 44 -7.05 -24.98 3.34
C PHE A 44 -7.59 -25.79 4.52
N GLU A 45 -7.95 -25.10 5.60
CA GLU A 45 -8.55 -25.61 6.84
C GLU A 45 -7.63 -26.54 7.64
N GLN A 46 -6.32 -26.50 7.36
CA GLN A 46 -5.28 -27.28 8.03
C GLN A 46 -4.39 -26.45 8.97
N GLY A 47 -4.69 -25.15 9.15
CA GLY A 47 -3.88 -24.26 9.98
C GLY A 47 -2.50 -23.95 9.40
N LEU A 48 -2.32 -24.11 8.08
CA LEU A 48 -1.06 -23.85 7.38
C LEU A 48 -0.86 -22.38 7.00
N TYR A 49 -1.97 -21.64 6.97
CA TYR A 49 -2.01 -20.20 6.72
C TYR A 49 -1.70 -19.39 7.98
N HIS A 50 -1.27 -18.13 7.81
CA HIS A 50 -0.93 -17.22 8.90
C HIS A 50 -2.01 -17.16 9.98
N ASN A 51 -3.24 -16.94 9.55
CA ASN A 51 -4.42 -16.90 10.39
C ASN A 51 -5.65 -17.24 9.53
N LYS A 52 -6.77 -17.51 10.19
CA LYS A 52 -8.02 -17.92 9.53
C LYS A 52 -8.60 -16.83 8.62
N ASP A 53 -8.45 -15.56 8.98
CA ASP A 53 -8.97 -14.45 8.18
C ASP A 53 -8.19 -14.30 6.86
N TYR A 54 -6.87 -14.47 6.91
CA TYR A 54 -6.00 -14.50 5.75
C TYR A 54 -6.27 -15.71 4.87
N GLU A 55 -6.42 -16.89 5.46
CA GLU A 55 -6.82 -18.11 4.74
C GLU A 55 -8.13 -17.94 3.97
N ASN A 56 -9.15 -17.38 4.63
CA ASN A 56 -10.44 -17.10 4.01
C ASN A 56 -10.31 -16.13 2.83
N MET A 57 -9.54 -15.06 2.99
CA MET A 57 -9.27 -14.10 1.91
C MET A 57 -8.57 -14.81 0.73
N ILE A 58 -7.48 -15.55 0.98
CA ILE A 58 -6.74 -16.26 -0.07
C ILE A 58 -7.65 -17.25 -0.82
N LYS A 59 -8.51 -18.00 -0.09
CA LYS A 59 -9.47 -18.94 -0.70
C LYS A 59 -10.36 -18.26 -1.74
N GLN A 60 -10.84 -17.03 -1.46
CA GLN A 60 -11.62 -16.23 -2.42
C GLN A 60 -10.76 -15.67 -3.56
N LEU A 61 -9.52 -15.25 -3.27
CA LEU A 61 -8.61 -14.70 -4.26
C LEU A 61 -8.18 -15.75 -5.30
N VAL A 62 -7.95 -17.01 -4.92
CA VAL A 62 -7.59 -18.09 -5.85
C VAL A 62 -8.65 -18.27 -6.92
N GLU A 63 -9.92 -18.35 -6.54
CA GLU A 63 -11.02 -18.56 -7.48
C GLU A 63 -11.25 -17.34 -8.36
N SER A 64 -11.24 -16.14 -7.79
CA SER A 64 -11.38 -14.89 -8.55
C SER A 64 -10.21 -14.63 -9.50
N ARG A 65 -8.98 -15.03 -9.17
CA ARG A 65 -7.81 -14.96 -10.08
C ARG A 65 -8.02 -15.83 -11.32
N LYS A 66 -8.54 -17.05 -11.14
CA LYS A 66 -8.89 -17.94 -12.25
C LYS A 66 -10.00 -17.32 -13.10
N ALA A 67 -11.05 -16.80 -12.47
CA ALA A 67 -12.16 -16.14 -13.17
C ALA A 67 -11.69 -14.93 -13.98
N PHE A 68 -10.86 -14.06 -13.40
CA PHE A 68 -10.34 -12.87 -14.09
C PHE A 68 -9.53 -13.24 -15.34
N ARG A 69 -8.67 -14.25 -15.23
CA ARG A 69 -7.86 -14.76 -16.35
C ARG A 69 -8.72 -15.25 -17.52
N ASN A 70 -9.86 -15.86 -17.23
CA ASN A 70 -10.74 -16.43 -18.24
C ASN A 70 -11.79 -15.45 -18.76
N SER A 71 -12.00 -14.33 -18.06
CA SER A 71 -12.99 -13.32 -18.43
C SER A 71 -12.55 -12.49 -19.63
N ARG A 72 -13.47 -12.37 -20.60
CA ARG A 72 -13.29 -11.63 -21.86
C ARG A 72 -14.04 -10.30 -21.90
N SER A 73 -14.84 -10.00 -20.89
CA SER A 73 -15.68 -8.80 -20.83
C SER A 73 -15.12 -7.79 -19.83
N LYS A 74 -15.08 -6.50 -20.22
CA LYS A 74 -14.67 -5.40 -19.33
C LYS A 74 -15.50 -5.39 -18.05
N THR A 75 -16.82 -5.49 -18.15
CA THR A 75 -17.73 -5.40 -16.99
C THR A 75 -17.53 -6.56 -16.03
N GLU A 76 -17.34 -7.77 -16.54
CA GLU A 76 -17.07 -8.94 -15.70
C GLU A 76 -15.72 -8.80 -14.99
N ARG A 77 -14.67 -8.37 -15.72
CA ARG A 77 -13.35 -8.09 -15.13
C ARG A 77 -13.40 -7.03 -14.04
N GLN A 78 -14.15 -5.94 -14.23
CA GLN A 78 -14.37 -4.91 -13.20
C GLN A 78 -15.04 -5.50 -11.96
N SER A 79 -16.08 -6.32 -12.15
CA SER A 79 -16.77 -6.98 -11.04
C SER A 79 -15.83 -7.89 -10.25
N ILE A 80 -15.00 -8.68 -10.93
CA ILE A 80 -14.04 -9.58 -10.29
C ILE A 80 -12.93 -8.79 -9.58
N ALA A 81 -12.38 -7.74 -10.20
CA ALA A 81 -11.36 -6.90 -9.58
C ALA A 81 -11.89 -6.18 -8.33
N LYS A 82 -13.14 -5.70 -8.38
CA LYS A 82 -13.82 -5.13 -7.22
C LYS A 82 -13.97 -6.15 -6.10
N GLN A 83 -14.44 -7.36 -6.40
CA GLN A 83 -14.57 -8.42 -5.40
C GLN A 83 -13.22 -8.71 -4.71
N GLN A 84 -12.13 -8.80 -5.47
CA GLN A 84 -10.80 -9.02 -4.92
C GLN A 84 -10.36 -7.89 -4.00
N TYR A 85 -10.61 -6.65 -4.40
CA TYR A 85 -10.32 -5.48 -3.58
C TYR A 85 -11.15 -5.46 -2.30
N ASP A 86 -12.44 -5.81 -2.37
CA ASP A 86 -13.34 -5.85 -1.22
C ASP A 86 -12.90 -6.92 -0.20
N GLU A 87 -12.41 -8.09 -0.64
CA GLU A 87 -11.83 -9.11 0.24
C GLU A 87 -10.55 -8.62 0.95
N TRP A 88 -9.67 -7.91 0.25
CA TRP A 88 -8.51 -7.26 0.86
C TRP A 88 -8.90 -6.17 1.85
N SER A 89 -9.88 -5.35 1.49
CA SER A 89 -10.41 -4.30 2.35
C SER A 89 -10.96 -4.89 3.64
N LYS A 90 -11.79 -5.93 3.52
CA LYS A 90 -12.34 -6.68 4.66
C LYS A 90 -11.22 -7.25 5.54
N TYR A 91 -10.21 -7.90 4.96
CA TYR A 91 -9.08 -8.43 5.73
C TYR A 91 -8.39 -7.33 6.52
N VAL A 92 -8.01 -6.22 5.87
CA VAL A 92 -7.29 -5.12 6.52
C VAL A 92 -8.14 -4.47 7.61
N GLU A 93 -9.44 -4.26 7.41
CA GLU A 93 -10.33 -3.71 8.44
C GLU A 93 -10.49 -4.65 9.65
N ILE A 94 -10.59 -5.97 9.42
CA ILE A 94 -10.56 -6.96 10.50
C ILE A 94 -9.25 -6.83 11.29
N ARG A 95 -8.10 -6.77 10.60
CA ARG A 95 -6.80 -6.66 11.27
C ARG A 95 -6.63 -5.34 12.01
N LYS A 96 -7.19 -4.23 11.52
CA LYS A 96 -7.24 -2.95 12.27
C LYS A 96 -7.96 -3.10 13.60
N SER A 97 -9.07 -3.84 13.64
CA SER A 97 -9.81 -4.11 14.89
C SER A 97 -9.06 -5.04 15.86
N GLN A 98 -8.07 -5.76 15.36
CA GLN A 98 -7.25 -6.71 16.12
C GLN A 98 -5.87 -6.15 16.51
N LEU A 99 -5.58 -4.88 16.22
CA LEU A 99 -4.35 -4.22 16.65
C LEU A 99 -4.23 -4.28 18.17
N THR A 100 -3.10 -4.80 18.67
CA THR A 100 -2.81 -4.83 20.11
C THR A 100 -2.53 -3.42 20.64
N GLU A 101 -2.49 -3.24 21.97
CA GLU A 101 -2.17 -1.96 22.61
C GLU A 101 -0.83 -1.37 22.14
N ASP A 102 0.12 -2.26 21.86
CA ASP A 102 1.45 -1.98 21.33
C ASP A 102 1.45 -1.42 19.90
N PHE A 103 0.36 -1.57 19.14
CA PHE A 103 0.19 -1.07 17.77
C PHE A 103 -0.96 -0.07 17.64
N GLN A 104 -1.04 0.87 18.58
CA GLN A 104 -2.06 1.93 18.56
C GLN A 104 -1.47 3.29 18.20
N ILE A 105 -2.31 4.15 17.63
CA ILE A 105 -2.02 5.57 17.50
C ILE A 105 -2.18 6.22 18.88
N PRO A 106 -1.17 6.94 19.40
CA PRO A 106 -1.29 7.61 20.70
C PRO A 106 -2.47 8.58 20.74
N LYS A 107 -3.18 8.67 21.89
CA LYS A 107 -4.40 9.49 22.03
C LYS A 107 -4.19 10.97 21.72
N ASN A 108 -3.00 11.50 22.02
CA ASN A 108 -2.64 12.89 21.73
C ASN A 108 -2.21 13.14 20.28
N PHE A 109 -1.95 12.09 19.50
CA PHE A 109 -1.41 12.21 18.14
C PHE A 109 -2.37 12.95 17.21
N GLN A 110 -3.68 12.73 17.33
CA GLN A 110 -4.67 13.44 16.51
C GLN A 110 -4.56 14.97 16.70
N SER A 111 -4.47 15.43 17.95
CA SER A 111 -4.33 16.87 18.23
C SER A 111 -2.99 17.44 17.72
N GLN A 112 -1.90 16.66 17.82
CA GLN A 112 -0.60 17.03 17.24
C GLN A 112 -0.68 17.15 15.71
N MET A 113 -1.39 16.21 15.09
CA MET A 113 -1.64 16.19 13.66
C MET A 113 -2.47 17.40 13.23
N ASP A 114 -3.54 17.73 13.94
CA ASP A 114 -4.41 18.90 13.66
C ASP A 114 -3.59 20.21 13.67
N GLN A 115 -2.71 20.37 14.67
CA GLN A 115 -1.87 21.55 14.81
C GLN A 115 -0.89 21.69 13.64
N VAL A 116 -0.17 20.63 13.30
CA VAL A 116 0.80 20.64 12.18
C VAL A 116 0.08 20.78 10.84
N TRP A 117 -1.08 20.15 10.68
CA TRP A 117 -1.91 20.28 9.49
C TRP A 117 -2.29 21.74 9.24
N GLY A 118 -2.74 22.45 10.29
CA GLY A 118 -3.06 23.87 10.23
C GLY A 118 -1.89 24.78 9.86
N PHE A 119 -0.66 24.38 10.22
CA PHE A 119 0.56 25.12 9.91
C PHE A 119 1.03 24.93 8.45
N VAL A 120 0.99 23.69 7.94
CA VAL A 120 1.57 23.34 6.63
C VAL A 120 0.59 23.57 5.46
N LYS A 121 -0.71 23.40 5.70
CA LYS A 121 -1.73 23.66 4.69
C LYS A 121 -1.81 25.14 4.37
N ASN A 122 -2.16 25.49 3.13
CA ASN A 122 -2.47 26.87 2.82
C ASN A 122 -3.76 27.27 3.53
N ARG A 123 -3.87 28.53 4.00
CA ARG A 123 -5.01 28.98 4.85
C ARG A 123 -6.40 28.65 4.25
N LYS A 124 -6.53 28.69 2.92
CA LYS A 124 -7.79 28.45 2.19
C LYS A 124 -7.99 27.00 1.74
N GLU A 125 -7.03 26.11 1.96
CA GLU A 125 -7.09 24.73 1.51
C GLU A 125 -7.48 23.80 2.65
N SER A 126 -8.28 22.78 2.32
CA SER A 126 -8.63 21.65 3.20
C SER A 126 -7.67 20.46 3.05
N THR A 127 -6.86 20.46 1.99
CA THR A 127 -5.93 19.36 1.65
C THR A 127 -4.50 19.87 1.57
N ILE A 128 -3.53 18.95 1.59
CA ILE A 128 -2.11 19.25 1.39
C ILE A 128 -1.63 18.53 0.13
N HIS A 129 -1.00 19.28 -0.78
CA HIS A 129 -0.36 18.71 -1.96
C HIS A 129 0.76 17.73 -1.58
N SER A 130 0.87 16.60 -2.28
CA SER A 130 1.85 15.54 -2.01
C SER A 130 3.29 16.05 -1.82
N SER A 131 3.72 17.02 -2.63
CA SER A 131 5.06 17.61 -2.52
C SER A 131 5.39 18.23 -1.16
N LYS A 132 4.38 18.59 -0.35
CA LYS A 132 4.53 19.12 1.02
C LYS A 132 4.52 18.04 2.10
N MET A 133 4.37 16.76 1.74
CA MET A 133 4.31 15.67 2.72
C MET A 133 5.59 15.51 3.53
N LEU A 134 6.75 15.84 2.96
CA LEU A 134 8.01 15.87 3.71
C LEU A 134 8.03 17.01 4.72
N ASP A 135 7.55 18.19 4.34
CA ASP A 135 7.45 19.34 5.24
C ASP A 135 6.49 19.03 6.41
N PHE A 136 5.36 18.39 6.10
CA PHE A 136 4.38 17.94 7.10
C PHE A 136 4.99 16.98 8.13
N HIS A 137 5.66 15.92 7.69
CA HIS A 137 6.27 14.97 8.61
C HIS A 137 7.47 15.56 9.35
N TYR A 138 8.22 16.47 8.72
CA TYR A 138 9.31 17.20 9.36
C TYR A 138 8.78 18.07 10.51
N GLU A 139 7.72 18.83 10.28
CA GLU A 139 7.12 19.67 11.32
C GLU A 139 6.51 18.84 12.46
N LEU A 140 5.85 17.73 12.12
CA LEU A 140 5.32 16.79 13.11
C LEU A 140 6.42 16.27 14.04
N MET A 141 7.55 15.87 13.48
CA MET A 141 8.69 15.35 14.23
C MET A 141 9.49 16.46 14.96
N ASN A 142 9.60 17.64 14.37
CA ASN A 142 10.33 18.77 14.94
C ASN A 142 9.60 19.36 16.16
N GLN A 143 8.26 19.38 16.12
CA GLN A 143 7.43 19.87 17.22
C GLN A 143 7.09 18.78 18.24
N PHE A 144 7.00 17.52 17.80
CA PHE A 144 6.57 16.41 18.64
C PHE A 144 7.46 15.18 18.42
N LYS A 145 7.65 14.38 19.48
CA LYS A 145 8.32 13.08 19.31
C LYS A 145 7.40 12.12 18.56
N PHE A 146 7.79 11.73 17.33
CA PHE A 146 7.07 10.72 16.57
C PHE A 146 7.09 9.39 17.33
N SER A 147 5.90 8.89 17.68
CA SER A 147 5.73 7.78 18.64
C SER A 147 4.80 6.68 18.12
N ILE A 148 4.37 6.76 16.86
CA ILE A 148 3.59 5.68 16.26
C ILE A 148 4.52 4.47 16.01
N PRO A 149 4.13 3.26 16.43
CA PRO A 149 4.90 1.99 16.27
C PRO A 149 4.91 1.46 14.82
N ILE A 150 5.41 2.24 13.88
CA ILE A 150 5.56 1.81 12.48
C ILE A 150 6.93 1.16 12.30
N GLU A 151 6.97 -0.01 11.67
CA GLU A 151 8.24 -0.67 11.35
C GLU A 151 9.12 0.24 10.46
N PRO A 152 10.44 0.38 10.75
CA PRO A 152 11.28 1.37 10.08
C PRO A 152 11.28 1.35 8.56
N ARG A 153 11.28 0.16 7.91
CA ARG A 153 11.20 0.08 6.45
C ARG A 153 9.89 0.65 5.92
N LEU A 154 8.78 0.38 6.58
CA LEU A 154 7.47 0.96 6.24
C LEU A 154 7.45 2.48 6.41
N LEU A 155 8.11 3.00 7.44
CA LEU A 155 8.23 4.44 7.67
C LEU A 155 9.08 5.10 6.56
N VAL A 156 10.20 4.48 6.16
CA VAL A 156 11.04 4.92 5.05
C VAL A 156 10.24 5.00 3.74
N GLN A 157 9.45 3.99 3.40
CA GLN A 157 8.55 3.99 2.23
C GLN A 157 7.52 5.13 2.26
N MET A 158 7.18 5.66 3.44
CA MET A 158 6.26 6.79 3.54
C MET A 158 6.99 8.11 3.31
N ILE A 159 8.07 8.36 4.04
CA ILE A 159 8.58 9.72 4.27
C ILE A 159 10.05 9.93 3.90
N HIS A 160 10.77 8.93 3.41
CA HIS A 160 12.16 9.16 3.04
C HIS A 160 12.27 10.10 1.82
N PRO A 161 13.15 11.10 1.79
CA PRO A 161 13.23 12.05 0.67
C PRO A 161 13.47 11.38 -0.69
N HIS A 162 14.22 10.27 -0.70
CA HIS A 162 14.54 9.52 -1.91
C HIS A 162 13.83 8.17 -2.01
N PHE A 163 13.19 7.65 -0.97
CA PHE A 163 12.57 6.32 -1.01
C PHE A 163 11.10 6.35 -0.58
N GLY A 164 10.64 7.50 -0.09
CA GLY A 164 9.27 7.76 0.30
C GLY A 164 8.39 8.02 -0.91
N TYR A 165 7.18 7.47 -0.84
CA TYR A 165 6.20 7.51 -1.91
C TYR A 165 5.15 8.60 -1.72
N LEU A 166 4.88 9.04 -0.49
CA LEU A 166 3.85 10.05 -0.23
C LEU A 166 4.15 11.39 -0.91
N SER A 167 5.43 11.76 -1.06
CA SER A 167 5.82 12.99 -1.74
C SER A 167 5.65 12.94 -3.26
N ASN A 168 5.58 11.74 -3.85
CA ASN A 168 5.44 11.54 -5.29
C ASN A 168 4.00 11.18 -5.68
N TYR A 169 3.10 11.06 -4.71
CA TYR A 169 1.71 10.73 -4.94
C TYR A 169 1.04 11.75 -5.89
N PRO A 170 0.35 11.31 -6.95
CA PRO A 170 -0.31 12.17 -7.92
C PRO A 170 -1.64 12.70 -7.35
N GLY A 171 -1.57 13.61 -6.38
CA GLY A 171 -2.74 14.23 -5.80
C GLY A 171 -2.47 14.98 -4.49
N ASN A 172 -3.57 15.33 -3.83
CA ASN A 172 -3.57 15.95 -2.52
C ASN A 172 -4.06 14.94 -1.47
N PHE A 173 -3.65 15.16 -0.23
CA PHE A 173 -4.07 14.39 0.92
C PHE A 173 -5.07 15.16 1.77
N THR A 174 -6.14 14.51 2.21
CA THR A 174 -6.88 14.96 3.39
C THR A 174 -6.19 14.47 4.66
N GLN A 175 -6.63 14.96 5.81
CA GLN A 175 -6.10 14.49 7.08
C GLN A 175 -6.51 13.03 7.37
N GLU A 176 -7.71 12.66 6.95
CA GLU A 176 -8.23 11.29 7.03
C GLU A 176 -7.38 10.33 6.18
N ASP A 177 -6.92 10.76 5.01
CA ASP A 177 -6.03 9.96 4.16
C ASP A 177 -4.72 9.62 4.88
N ILE A 178 -4.09 10.60 5.54
CA ILE A 178 -2.85 10.38 6.28
C ILE A 178 -3.08 9.49 7.50
N LEU A 179 -4.19 9.69 8.22
CA LEU A 179 -4.56 8.83 9.33
C LEU A 179 -4.79 7.38 8.88
N GLU A 180 -5.43 7.20 7.73
CA GLU A 180 -5.64 5.89 7.11
C GLU A 180 -4.33 5.23 6.71
N VAL A 181 -3.36 5.99 6.18
CA VAL A 181 -2.01 5.49 5.93
C VAL A 181 -1.37 4.98 7.22
N TYR A 182 -1.40 5.75 8.31
CA TYR A 182 -0.83 5.29 9.59
C TYR A 182 -1.51 4.02 10.10
N LYS A 183 -2.85 3.93 10.03
CA LYS A 183 -3.60 2.74 10.46
C LYS A 183 -3.21 1.50 9.65
N CYS A 184 -3.15 1.60 8.32
CA CYS A 184 -2.74 0.47 7.49
C CYS A 184 -1.28 0.07 7.71
N LYS A 185 -0.39 1.05 7.94
CA LYS A 185 1.03 0.79 8.24
C LYS A 185 1.24 0.17 9.63
N LEU A 186 0.38 0.47 10.60
CA LEU A 186 0.33 -0.23 11.88
C LEU A 186 -0.04 -1.70 11.71
N VAL A 187 -1.06 -2.00 10.90
CA VAL A 187 -1.40 -3.40 10.56
C VAL A 187 -0.22 -4.10 9.92
N ALA A 188 0.39 -3.51 8.89
CA ALA A 188 1.57 -4.09 8.24
C ALA A 188 2.74 -4.30 9.22
N SER A 189 2.94 -3.38 10.17
CA SER A 189 3.97 -3.51 11.21
C SER A 189 3.68 -4.68 12.16
N MET A 190 2.42 -4.84 12.56
CA MET A 190 1.97 -5.97 13.38
C MET A 190 2.18 -7.29 12.65
N GLU A 191 1.76 -7.41 11.38
CA GLU A 191 1.97 -8.63 10.58
C GLU A 191 3.45 -8.99 10.45
N ARG A 192 4.32 -7.99 10.24
CA ARG A 192 5.77 -8.21 10.18
C ARG A 192 6.33 -8.73 11.50
N VAL A 193 5.84 -8.24 12.65
CA VAL A 193 6.23 -8.77 13.97
C VAL A 193 5.73 -10.19 14.20
N LEU A 194 4.60 -10.56 13.60
CA LEU A 194 4.10 -11.93 13.56
C LEU A 194 4.83 -12.80 12.52
N GLY A 195 5.89 -12.28 11.92
CA GLY A 195 6.79 -12.97 10.98
C GLY A 195 6.29 -13.07 9.55
N GLN A 196 5.28 -12.28 9.19
CA GLN A 196 4.69 -12.22 7.86
C GLN A 196 5.23 -11.03 7.06
N ASP A 197 6.46 -11.18 6.57
CA ASP A 197 7.16 -10.10 5.87
C ASP A 197 6.53 -9.74 4.51
N LEU A 198 6.11 -10.75 3.73
CA LEU A 198 5.47 -10.53 2.44
C LEU A 198 4.07 -9.92 2.63
N LEU A 199 3.28 -10.44 3.56
CA LEU A 199 1.96 -9.89 3.86
C LEU A 199 2.02 -8.44 4.35
N ALA A 200 3.02 -8.10 5.16
CA ALA A 200 3.26 -6.72 5.54
C ALA A 200 3.51 -5.81 4.32
N ASN A 201 4.25 -6.29 3.32
CA ASN A 201 4.47 -5.55 2.06
C ASN A 201 3.20 -5.51 1.19
N GLU A 202 2.38 -6.57 1.17
CA GLU A 202 1.09 -6.58 0.47
C GLU A 202 0.11 -5.55 1.07
N ILE A 203 0.07 -5.43 2.39
CA ILE A 203 -0.74 -4.42 3.10
C ILE A 203 -0.18 -3.01 2.87
N ALA A 204 1.15 -2.87 2.76
CA ALA A 204 1.77 -1.63 2.35
C ALA A 204 1.33 -1.23 0.92
N ALA A 205 1.28 -2.17 -0.02
CA ALA A 205 0.76 -1.95 -1.37
C ALA A 205 -0.73 -1.51 -1.32
N TYR A 206 -1.56 -2.26 -0.57
CA TYR A 206 -2.96 -1.93 -0.35
C TYR A 206 -3.15 -0.50 0.15
N THR A 207 -2.29 -0.04 1.06
CA THR A 207 -2.35 1.32 1.61
C THR A 207 -2.31 2.38 0.52
N TYR A 208 -1.35 2.30 -0.42
CA TYR A 208 -1.21 3.28 -1.49
C TYR A 208 -2.31 3.16 -2.54
N TRP A 209 -2.74 1.94 -2.85
CA TRP A 209 -3.88 1.73 -3.74
C TRP A 209 -5.15 2.35 -3.17
N LYS A 210 -5.48 2.07 -1.90
CA LYS A 210 -6.71 2.53 -1.23
C LYS A 210 -6.83 4.05 -1.22
N ILE A 211 -5.75 4.76 -0.92
CA ILE A 211 -5.78 6.23 -0.91
C ILE A 211 -5.98 6.82 -2.31
N TYR A 212 -5.61 6.11 -3.38
CA TYR A 212 -5.81 6.53 -4.76
C TYR A 212 -7.20 6.12 -5.30
N ASP A 213 -7.62 4.89 -5.02
CA ASP A 213 -8.93 4.32 -5.39
C ASP A 213 -10.05 4.77 -4.44
N LYS A 214 -10.35 6.07 -4.44
CA LYS A 214 -11.39 6.66 -3.58
C LYS A 214 -12.78 6.04 -3.77
N GLN A 215 -13.04 5.44 -4.94
CA GLN A 215 -14.31 4.82 -5.28
C GLN A 215 -14.35 3.31 -5.01
N ALA A 216 -13.25 2.73 -4.50
CA ALA A 216 -13.16 1.30 -4.20
C ALA A 216 -13.55 0.41 -5.40
N GLN A 217 -13.04 0.77 -6.59
CA GLN A 217 -13.29 0.06 -7.83
C GLN A 217 -12.46 -1.23 -7.94
N GLY A 218 -11.31 -1.30 -7.29
CA GLY A 218 -10.39 -2.44 -7.33
C GLY A 218 -9.60 -2.61 -8.62
N SER A 219 -9.80 -1.72 -9.60
CA SER A 219 -9.09 -1.70 -10.88
C SER A 219 -8.96 -0.29 -11.44
N PHE A 220 -7.92 -0.07 -12.24
CA PHE A 220 -7.74 1.14 -13.04
C PHE A 220 -7.62 0.80 -14.53
N ASP A 221 -8.04 1.70 -15.41
CA ASP A 221 -7.58 1.65 -16.81
C ASP A 221 -6.07 1.93 -16.88
N LEU A 222 -5.45 1.63 -18.03
CA LEU A 222 -4.00 1.77 -18.20
C LEU A 222 -3.48 3.19 -17.96
N LYS A 223 -4.27 4.22 -18.30
CA LYS A 223 -3.88 5.62 -18.13
C LYS A 223 -3.90 6.02 -16.65
N THR A 224 -4.99 5.72 -15.97
CA THR A 224 -5.15 5.94 -14.52
C THR A 224 -4.12 5.14 -13.73
N PHE A 225 -3.84 3.89 -14.13
CA PHE A 225 -2.77 3.10 -13.55
C PHE A 225 -1.39 3.73 -13.79
N GLY A 226 -1.14 4.25 -14.98
CA GLY A 226 0.11 4.95 -15.31
C GLY A 226 0.34 6.18 -14.43
N GLU A 227 -0.70 6.99 -14.22
CA GLU A 227 -0.66 8.12 -13.29
C GLU A 227 -0.39 7.65 -11.85
N PHE A 228 -1.12 6.63 -11.36
CA PHE A 228 -0.89 6.05 -10.04
C PHE A 228 0.56 5.61 -9.83
N MET A 229 1.16 4.95 -10.83
CA MET A 229 2.51 4.40 -10.74
C MET A 229 3.62 5.46 -10.69
N LYS A 230 3.32 6.73 -10.98
CA LYS A 230 4.24 7.86 -10.72
C LYS A 230 4.57 8.01 -9.23
N THR A 231 3.67 7.55 -8.34
CA THR A 231 3.92 7.43 -6.89
C THR A 231 5.21 6.65 -6.60
N PHE A 232 5.49 5.63 -7.40
CA PHE A 232 6.66 4.76 -7.29
C PHE A 232 7.72 5.07 -8.36
N ARG A 233 7.60 6.22 -9.03
CA ARG A 233 8.52 6.75 -10.06
C ARG A 233 8.63 5.89 -11.32
N PHE A 234 7.62 5.09 -11.62
CA PHE A 234 7.50 4.54 -12.96
C PHE A 234 7.00 5.62 -13.92
N ASN A 235 7.52 5.60 -15.14
CA ASN A 235 7.12 6.52 -16.19
C ASN A 235 6.31 5.75 -17.23
N LEU A 236 5.03 5.54 -16.92
CA LEU A 236 4.09 4.88 -17.82
C LEU A 236 3.28 5.92 -18.60
N ASP A 237 3.17 5.75 -19.91
CA ASP A 237 2.41 6.64 -20.79
C ASP A 237 0.91 6.27 -20.94
N GLY A 238 0.51 5.16 -20.30
CA GLY A 238 -0.86 4.66 -20.33
C GLY A 238 -1.20 3.77 -21.52
N THR A 239 -0.23 3.40 -22.36
CA THR A 239 -0.42 2.48 -23.49
C THR A 239 -0.15 1.02 -23.10
N ALA A 240 -0.76 0.06 -23.81
CA ALA A 240 -0.52 -1.35 -23.54
C ALA A 240 0.92 -1.76 -23.89
N GLU A 241 1.53 -1.13 -24.89
CA GLU A 241 2.90 -1.43 -25.31
C GLU A 241 3.90 -1.04 -24.22
N ASN A 242 3.86 0.20 -23.73
CA ASN A 242 4.75 0.65 -22.66
C ASN A 242 4.55 -0.17 -21.38
N PHE A 243 3.29 -0.47 -21.02
CA PHE A 243 2.99 -1.33 -19.88
C PHE A 243 3.58 -2.73 -20.03
N LYS A 244 3.46 -3.35 -21.22
CA LYS A 244 4.02 -4.67 -21.51
C LYS A 244 5.54 -4.68 -21.45
N GLN A 245 6.19 -3.61 -21.91
CA GLN A 245 7.64 -3.47 -21.84
C GLN A 245 8.12 -3.36 -20.38
N GLU A 246 7.49 -2.50 -19.59
CA GLU A 246 7.89 -2.28 -18.20
C GLU A 246 7.64 -3.52 -17.32
N PHE A 247 6.49 -4.19 -17.49
CA PHE A 247 6.06 -5.30 -16.64
C PHE A 247 6.09 -6.67 -17.33
N LYS A 248 6.99 -6.86 -18.28
CA LYS A 248 7.11 -8.10 -19.08
C LYS A 248 7.18 -9.36 -18.22
N PHE A 249 8.01 -9.35 -17.17
CA PHE A 249 8.19 -10.51 -16.29
C PHE A 249 6.92 -10.83 -15.49
N ALA A 250 6.31 -9.83 -14.85
CA ALA A 250 5.04 -10.00 -14.14
C ALA A 250 3.92 -10.56 -15.04
N LEU A 251 3.83 -10.06 -16.27
CA LEU A 251 2.85 -10.53 -17.26
C LEU A 251 3.07 -11.98 -17.71
N GLN A 252 4.32 -12.47 -17.66
CA GLN A 252 4.61 -13.89 -17.91
C GLN A 252 4.10 -14.78 -16.76
N LEU A 253 4.21 -14.31 -15.52
CA LEU A 253 3.74 -15.04 -14.34
C LEU A 253 2.22 -14.98 -14.16
N HIS A 254 1.60 -13.88 -14.58
CA HIS A 254 0.15 -13.66 -14.49
C HIS A 254 -0.46 -13.48 -15.88
N PRO A 255 -0.50 -14.55 -16.70
CA PRO A 255 -1.15 -14.48 -18.00
C PRO A 255 -2.63 -14.13 -17.82
N GLY A 256 -3.15 -13.27 -18.72
CA GLY A 256 -4.53 -12.80 -18.70
C GLY A 256 -4.77 -11.53 -17.88
N GLU A 257 -3.73 -10.88 -17.33
CA GLU A 257 -3.89 -9.54 -16.74
C GLU A 257 -4.31 -8.50 -17.80
N LEU A 258 -3.68 -8.55 -18.98
CA LEU A 258 -4.21 -7.90 -20.19
C LEU A 258 -4.95 -8.93 -21.03
N SER A 259 -6.17 -8.60 -21.44
CA SER A 259 -7.00 -9.48 -22.27
C SER A 259 -6.69 -9.27 -23.75
N ASN A 260 -6.49 -10.35 -24.50
CA ASN A 260 -6.35 -10.25 -25.96
C ASN A 260 -7.69 -9.95 -26.67
N ASP A 261 -8.81 -10.16 -25.96
CA ASP A 261 -10.16 -9.96 -26.50
C ASP A 261 -10.68 -8.52 -26.30
N LEU A 262 -9.96 -7.69 -25.54
CA LEU A 262 -10.36 -6.32 -25.24
C LEU A 262 -9.52 -5.30 -26.02
N GLN A 263 -10.16 -4.22 -26.44
CA GLN A 263 -9.47 -3.03 -26.96
C GLN A 263 -8.62 -2.38 -25.86
N GLU A 264 -7.60 -1.62 -26.24
CA GLU A 264 -6.70 -0.97 -25.29
C GLU A 264 -7.44 -0.09 -24.26
N SER A 265 -8.46 0.65 -24.70
CA SER A 265 -9.31 1.50 -23.85
C SER A 265 -10.17 0.73 -22.83
N ASP A 266 -10.28 -0.59 -23.00
CA ASP A 266 -11.05 -1.47 -22.14
C ASP A 266 -10.16 -2.37 -21.27
N GLN A 267 -8.83 -2.26 -21.42
CA GLN A 267 -7.89 -2.93 -20.55
C GLN A 267 -7.96 -2.34 -19.13
N LEU A 268 -7.79 -3.21 -18.15
CA LEU A 268 -7.86 -2.88 -16.74
C LEU A 268 -6.73 -3.59 -16.02
N VAL A 269 -6.12 -2.88 -15.08
CA VAL A 269 -5.12 -3.40 -14.15
C VAL A 269 -5.76 -3.47 -12.78
N ARG A 270 -5.80 -4.65 -12.18
CA ARG A 270 -6.44 -4.86 -10.88
C ARG A 270 -5.46 -4.71 -9.72
N PHE A 271 -5.99 -4.38 -8.53
CA PHE A 271 -5.18 -4.28 -7.31
C PHE A 271 -4.34 -5.54 -7.06
N ASP A 272 -4.91 -6.73 -7.27
CA ASP A 272 -4.20 -8.00 -7.03
C ASP A 272 -2.93 -8.14 -7.89
N PHE A 273 -2.91 -7.63 -9.13
CA PHE A 273 -1.69 -7.62 -9.96
C PHE A 273 -0.70 -6.56 -9.50
N TYR A 274 -1.16 -5.35 -9.17
CA TYR A 274 -0.30 -4.32 -8.61
C TYR A 274 0.39 -4.76 -7.31
N ARG A 275 -0.32 -5.47 -6.43
CA ARG A 275 0.24 -6.06 -5.22
C ARG A 275 1.42 -6.99 -5.54
N TYR A 276 1.32 -7.79 -6.60
CA TYR A 276 2.45 -8.62 -7.07
C TYR A 276 3.61 -7.77 -7.58
N LEU A 277 3.34 -6.73 -8.39
CA LEU A 277 4.38 -5.80 -8.85
C LEU A 277 5.12 -5.15 -7.67
N PHE A 278 4.39 -4.79 -6.62
CA PHE A 278 4.95 -4.18 -5.42
C PHE A 278 5.95 -5.12 -4.72
N LEU A 279 5.62 -6.41 -4.62
CA LEU A 279 6.51 -7.44 -4.08
C LEU A 279 7.71 -7.71 -5.00
N GLU A 280 7.45 -7.92 -6.30
CA GLU A 280 8.49 -8.22 -7.31
C GLU A 280 9.55 -7.12 -7.34
N ARG A 281 9.11 -5.86 -7.35
CA ARG A 281 10.00 -4.70 -7.44
C ARG A 281 10.57 -4.28 -6.08
N ASN A 282 10.24 -5.01 -5.01
CA ASN A 282 10.68 -4.75 -3.66
C ASN A 282 10.47 -3.28 -3.25
N LEU A 283 9.28 -2.77 -3.59
CA LEU A 283 8.85 -1.43 -3.21
C LEU A 283 8.64 -1.33 -1.69
#